data_AF-A0A1M5QG88-F1
#
_entry.id   AF-A0A1M5QG88-F1
#
_cell.length_a   1.000
_cell.length_b   1.000
_cell.length_c   1.000
_cell.angle_alpha   90.00
_cell.angle_beta   90.00
_cell.angle_gamma   90.00
#
_symmetry.space_group_name_H-M   'P 1'
#
loop_
_entity.id
_entity.type
_entity.pdbx_description
1 polymer ?
#
loop_
_entity_poly.entity_id
_entity_poly.type
_entity_poly.pdbx_seq_one_letter_code
_entity_poly.pdbx_strand_id
1 'polypeptide(L)' 'MSFTPMKLKPESGANRIRSADDAYSFMAHLRLSYQSKPHWQAARQALDNVCASDVSEIWAWRTFRAAVSAEGWLLD' A
#
# COMPACT_ATOMS: atom_id res chain seq x y z
N MET A 1 7.68 -1.27 13.60
CA MET A 1 8.55 -2.09 12.71
C MET A 1 8.96 -1.16 11.57
N SER A 2 10.24 -1.06 11.23
CA SER A 2 10.70 -0.03 10.27
C SER A 2 10.06 -0.22 8.90
N PHE A 3 9.51 0.85 8.33
CA PHE A 3 8.99 0.85 6.97
C PHE A 3 10.04 0.32 6.00
N THR A 4 9.72 -0.79 5.33
CA THR A 4 10.65 -1.41 4.36
C THR A 4 10.30 -0.91 2.97
N PRO A 5 11.14 -0.07 2.34
CA PRO A 5 10.81 0.52 1.05
C PRO A 5 10.62 -0.55 -0.04
N MET A 6 9.57 -0.41 -0.84
CA MET A 6 9.21 -1.35 -1.90
C MET A 6 9.45 -0.72 -3.26
N LYS A 7 10.09 -1.47 -4.17
CA LYS A 7 10.14 -1.12 -5.59
C LYS A 7 8.91 -1.69 -6.27
N LEU A 8 8.27 -0.89 -7.11
CA LEU A 8 7.07 -1.29 -7.83
C LEU A 8 7.34 -1.31 -9.33
N LYS A 9 6.65 -2.21 -10.03
CA LYS A 9 6.62 -2.22 -11.49
C LYS A 9 6.00 -0.91 -11.99
N PRO A 10 6.43 -0.41 -13.16
CA PRO A 10 5.90 0.84 -13.73
C PRO A 10 4.39 0.80 -13.99
N GLU A 11 3.84 -0.42 -14.17
CA GLU A 11 2.40 -0.71 -14.33
C GLU A 11 1.56 -0.20 -13.15
N SER A 12 2.15 -0.13 -11.95
CA SER A 12 1.50 0.35 -10.74
C SER A 12 1.27 1.87 -10.75
N GLY A 13 1.98 2.62 -11.61
CA GLY A 13 1.95 4.08 -11.63
C GLY A 13 2.90 4.74 -10.63
N ALA A 14 3.65 3.96 -9.83
CA ALA A 14 4.73 4.46 -8.99
C ALA A 14 5.98 3.60 -9.15
N ASN A 15 7.16 4.21 -8.96
CA ASN A 15 8.44 3.48 -9.07
C ASN A 15 8.89 2.90 -7.72
N ARG A 16 8.59 3.57 -6.61
CA ARG A 16 9.03 3.16 -5.28
C ARG A 16 8.15 3.78 -4.21
N ILE A 17 7.81 3.01 -3.18
CA ILE A 17 7.14 3.50 -1.98
C ILE A 17 8.17 3.50 -0.85
N ARG A 18 8.41 4.67 -0.22
CA ARG A 18 9.47 4.86 0.79
C ARG A 18 8.95 5.16 2.18
N SER A 19 7.70 5.60 2.28
CA SER A 19 7.03 5.95 3.53
C SER A 19 5.54 5.61 3.49
N ALA A 20 4.87 5.68 4.65
CA ALA A 20 3.41 5.59 4.73
C ALA A 20 2.73 6.72 3.93
N ASP A 21 3.32 7.92 3.89
CA ASP A 21 2.85 9.05 3.08
C ASP A 21 2.86 8.73 1.57
N ASP A 22 3.95 8.14 1.05
CA ASP A 22 4.00 7.65 -0.34
C ASP A 22 2.88 6.62 -0.60
N ALA A 23 2.64 5.70 0.35
CA ALA A 23 1.60 4.68 0.21
C ALA A 23 0.20 5.30 0.19
N TYR A 24 -0.02 6.32 1.01
CA TYR A 24 -1.28 7.07 1.05
C TYR A 24 -1.50 7.85 -0.26
N SER A 25 -0.48 8.57 -0.73
CA SER A 25 -0.51 9.27 -2.02
C SER A 25 -0.75 8.31 -3.18
N PHE A 26 -0.07 7.16 -3.18
CA PHE A 26 -0.30 6.10 -4.16
C PHE A 26 -1.76 5.63 -4.16
N MET A 27 -2.35 5.37 -2.99
CA MET A 27 -3.75 4.98 -2.87
C MET A 27 -4.72 6.06 -3.33
N ALA A 28 -4.40 7.34 -3.11
CA ALA A 28 -5.20 8.47 -3.58
C ALA A 28 -5.20 8.56 -5.12
N HIS A 29 -4.07 8.24 -5.76
CA HIS A 29 -3.92 8.23 -7.22
C HIS A 29 -4.26 6.90 -7.90
N LEU A 30 -4.54 5.85 -7.11
CA LEU A 30 -4.89 4.53 -7.63
C LEU A 30 -6.22 4.61 -8.39
N ARG A 31 -6.26 4.09 -9.62
CA ARG A 31 -7.49 4.09 -10.44
C ARG A 31 -8.65 3.46 -9.67
N LEU A 32 -9.84 4.05 -9.80
CA LEU A 32 -11.07 3.60 -9.14
C LEU A 32 -11.38 2.11 -9.35
N SER A 33 -11.07 1.57 -10.54
CA SER A 33 -11.25 0.15 -10.85
C SER A 33 -10.46 -0.79 -9.93
N TYR A 34 -9.29 -0.36 -9.43
CA TYR A 34 -8.53 -1.12 -8.45
C TYR A 34 -9.05 -0.91 -7.03
N GLN A 35 -9.54 0.29 -6.69
CA GLN A 35 -10.06 0.57 -5.35
C GLN A 35 -11.26 -0.31 -4.96
N SER A 36 -12.06 -0.77 -5.93
CA SER A 36 -13.16 -1.71 -5.69
C SER A 36 -12.71 -3.15 -5.40
N LYS A 37 -11.42 -3.49 -5.57
CA LYS A 37 -10.93 -4.83 -5.28
C LYS A 37 -10.76 -5.03 -3.76
N PRO A 38 -11.05 -6.22 -3.23
CA PRO A 38 -11.11 -6.46 -1.77
C PRO A 38 -9.78 -6.21 -1.06
N HIS A 39 -8.64 -6.56 -1.68
CA HIS A 39 -7.32 -6.31 -1.08
C HIS A 39 -6.96 -4.82 -1.01
N TRP A 40 -7.40 -4.01 -1.97
CA TRP A 40 -7.21 -2.56 -1.93
C TRP A 40 -8.14 -1.88 -0.92
N GLN A 41 -9.35 -2.38 -0.72
CA GLN A 41 -10.23 -1.91 0.35
C GLN A 41 -9.63 -2.17 1.74
N ALA A 42 -9.13 -3.39 1.97
CA ALA A 42 -8.45 -3.74 3.21
C ALA A 42 -7.20 -2.87 3.43
N ALA A 43 -6.39 -2.65 2.39
CA ALA A 43 -5.21 -1.77 2.47
C ALA A 43 -5.61 -0.33 2.82
N ARG A 44 -6.70 0.18 2.23
CA ARG A 44 -7.20 1.53 2.53
C ARG A 44 -7.66 1.65 3.97
N GLN A 45 -8.46 0.71 4.46
CA GLN A 45 -8.92 0.71 5.85
C GLN A 45 -7.75 0.63 6.84
N ALA A 46 -6.74 -0.15 6.52
CA ALA A 46 -5.58 -0.28 7.38
C ALA A 46 -4.72 1.01 7.37
N LEU A 47 -4.53 1.64 6.20
CA LEU A 47 -3.84 2.94 6.09
C LEU A 47 -4.59 4.08 6.78
N ASP A 48 -5.92 4.09 6.77
CA ASP A 48 -6.73 5.08 7.49
C ASP A 48 -6.49 5.02 9.01
N ASN A 49 -6.20 3.82 9.52
CA ASN A 49 -5.91 3.58 10.94
C ASN A 49 -4.41 3.61 11.27
N VAL A 50 -3.53 3.96 10.33
CA VAL A 50 -2.06 3.85 10.48
C VAL A 50 -1.54 4.66 11.67
N CYS A 51 -2.14 5.82 11.96
CA CYS A 51 -1.72 6.72 13.05
C CYS A 51 -2.27 6.32 14.43
N ALA A 52 -3.09 5.27 14.54
CA ALA A 52 -3.74 4.91 15.80
C ALA A 52 -2.76 4.22 16.78
N SER A 53 -1.79 3.45 16.29
CA SER A 53 -0.81 2.70 17.08
C SER A 53 0.28 2.09 16.18
N ASP A 54 1.45 1.75 16.74
CA ASP A 54 2.50 0.99 16.04
C ASP A 54 2.00 -0.32 15.43
N VAL A 55 1.06 -0.99 16.11
CA VAL A 55 0.46 -2.24 15.62
C VAL A 55 -0.37 -1.98 14.36
N SER A 56 -1.11 -0.88 14.33
CA SER A 56 -1.90 -0.46 13.18
C SER A 56 -1.02 -0.08 12.00
N GLU A 57 0.11 0.58 12.25
CA GLU A 57 1.10 0.88 11.21
C GLU A 57 1.67 -0.40 10.58
N ILE A 58 2.07 -1.37 11.41
CA ILE A 58 2.58 -2.66 10.93
C ILE A 58 1.51 -3.37 10.10
N TRP A 59 0.27 -3.38 10.57
CA TRP A 59 -0.82 -4.05 9.88
C TRP A 59 -1.16 -3.37 8.56
N ALA A 60 -1.21 -2.04 8.53
CA ALA A 60 -1.36 -1.25 7.31
C ALA A 60 -0.29 -1.59 6.29
N TRP A 61 0.96 -1.68 6.73
CA TRP A 61 2.06 -1.98 5.82
C TRP A 61 2.02 -3.39 5.25
N ARG A 62 1.68 -4.39 6.08
CA ARG A 62 1.53 -5.78 5.63
C ARG A 62 0.39 -5.91 4.62
N THR A 63 -0.74 -5.26 4.89
CA THR A 63 -1.91 -5.30 4.00
C THR A 63 -1.64 -4.58 2.68
N PHE A 64 -0.96 -3.43 2.71
CA PHE A 64 -0.53 -2.73 1.50
C PHE A 64 0.43 -3.58 0.66
N ARG A 65 1.44 -4.20 1.28
CA ARG A 65 2.37 -5.11 0.58
C ARG A 65 1.62 -6.27 -0.08
N ALA A 66 0.66 -6.86 0.63
CA ALA A 66 -0.13 -7.96 0.11
C ALA A 66 -0.98 -7.52 -1.09
N ALA A 67 -1.57 -6.32 -1.05
CA ALA A 67 -2.33 -5.76 -2.17
C ALA A 67 -1.45 -5.54 -3.41
N VAL A 68 -0.28 -4.92 -3.23
CA VAL A 68 0.73 -4.76 -4.29
C VAL A 68 1.17 -6.11 -4.88
N SER A 69 1.41 -7.10 -4.02
CA SER A 69 1.81 -8.45 -4.43
C SER A 69 0.69 -9.18 -5.19
N ALA A 70 -0.58 -8.97 -4.80
CA ALA A 70 -1.73 -9.57 -5.46
C ALA A 70 -1.93 -9.04 -6.89
N GLU A 71 -1.54 -7.78 -7.14
CA GLU A 71 -1.50 -7.22 -8.50
C GLU A 71 -0.23 -7.64 -9.28
N GLY A 72 0.71 -8.33 -8.63
CA GLY A 72 1.98 -8.71 -9.23
C GLY A 72 2.93 -7.53 -9.48
N TRP A 73 2.74 -6.42 -8.76
CA TRP A 73 3.49 -5.17 -8.96
C TRP A 73 4.76 -5.07 -8.14
N LEU A 74 5.00 -5.98 -7.19
CA LEU A 74 6.23 -5.98 -6.42
C LEU A 74 7.42 -6.35 -7.33
N LEU A 75 8.43 -5.49 -7.37
CA LEU A 75 9.76 -5.83 -7.89
C LEU A 75 10.60 -6.22 -6.67
N ASP A 76 10.89 -7.53 -6.56
CA ASP A 76 11.78 -8.09 -5.54
C ASP A 76 13.19 -7.45 -5.62
#